data_AF-A0A101GB48-F1
#
_entry.id   AF-A0A101GB48-F1
#
_cell.length_a   1.000
_cell.length_b   1.000
_cell.length_c   1.000
_cell.angle_alpha   90.00
_cell.angle_beta   90.00
_cell.angle_gamma   90.00
#
_symmetry.space_group_name_H-M   'P 1'
#
loop_
_entity.id
_entity.type
_entity.pdbx_description
1 polymer ?
#
loop_
_entity_poly.entity_id
_entity_poly.type
_entity_poly.pdbx_seq_one_letter_code
_entity_poly.pdbx_strand_id
1 'polypeptide(L)'
;MLDEIIIAGFGGQGILLMGRLIAHAGMLEGKNVAWMPSYGPEMRGGTANCTVIISSEEVASPVVPNPITLIAMNQASLDKFEPLVERGGIVILNKSLISRDVNRDDLEVVKVPANDIANELGN
;
A
#
# COMPACT_ATOMS: atom_id res chain seq x y z
N MET A 1 -11.34 9.27 -13.09
CA MET A 1 -10.07 8.69 -12.60
C MET A 1 -10.38 8.01 -11.28
N LEU A 2 -10.05 6.73 -11.16
CA LEU A 2 -10.27 5.90 -9.98
C LEU A 2 -8.95 5.23 -9.68
N ASP A 3 -8.42 5.47 -8.49
CA ASP A 3 -7.17 4.89 -8.00
C ASP A 3 -7.45 4.11 -6.73
N GLU A 4 -7.22 2.81 -6.80
CA GLU A 4 -7.43 1.87 -5.70
C GLU A 4 -6.08 1.35 -5.21
N ILE A 5 -5.74 1.67 -3.97
CA ILE A 5 -4.41 1.48 -3.40
C ILE A 5 -4.53 0.62 -2.15
N ILE A 6 -3.76 -0.47 -2.09
CA ILE A 6 -3.52 -1.22 -0.86
C ILE A 6 -2.12 -0.92 -0.35
N ILE A 7 -2.01 -0.58 0.92
CA ILE A 7 -0.73 -0.37 1.62
C ILE A 7 -0.67 -1.40 2.74
N ALA A 8 0.41 -2.19 2.80
CA ALA A 8 0.47 -3.31 3.73
C ALA A 8 1.88 -3.54 4.30
N GLY A 9 1.93 -3.91 5.57
CA GLY A 9 3.16 -4.20 6.30
C GLY A 9 2.89 -4.68 7.73
N PHE A 10 3.88 -4.50 8.60
CA PHE A 10 3.76 -4.73 10.03
C PHE A 10 3.40 -3.44 10.78
N GLY A 11 2.72 -3.59 11.91
CA GLY A 11 2.52 -2.50 12.86
C GLY A 11 3.86 -1.85 13.23
N GLY A 12 3.94 -0.53 13.12
CA GLY A 12 5.16 0.26 13.34
C GLY A 12 5.83 0.76 12.06
N GLN A 13 5.51 0.19 10.89
CA GLN A 13 6.08 0.64 9.60
C GLN A 13 5.35 1.85 8.97
N GLY A 14 4.49 2.54 9.73
CA GLY A 14 3.77 3.71 9.24
C GLY A 14 2.65 3.43 8.23
N ILE A 15 2.16 2.20 8.10
CA ILE A 15 1.16 1.79 7.09
C ILE A 15 -0.10 2.67 7.10
N LEU A 16 -0.73 2.82 8.28
CA LEU A 16 -1.93 3.64 8.42
C LEU A 16 -1.66 5.13 8.21
N LEU A 17 -0.46 5.60 8.56
CA LEU A 17 -0.06 6.99 8.36
C LEU A 17 0.08 7.29 6.87
N MET A 18 0.78 6.44 6.10
CA MET A 18 0.90 6.58 4.66
C MET A 18 -0.48 6.64 3.99
N GLY A 19 -1.39 5.73 4.34
CA GLY A 19 -2.74 5.74 3.78
C GLY A 19 -3.52 7.01 4.11
N ARG A 20 -3.41 7.52 5.34
CA ARG A 20 -4.04 8.79 5.73
C ARG A 20 -3.46 9.99 5.00
N LEU A 21 -2.14 10.03 4.78
CA LEU A 21 -1.49 11.12 4.05
C LEU A 21 -1.94 11.17 2.60
N ILE A 22 -2.00 10.02 1.93
CA ILE A 22 -2.49 9.90 0.55
C ILE A 22 -3.97 10.30 0.47
N ALA A 23 -4.80 9.81 1.40
CA ALA A 23 -6.21 10.18 1.47
C ALA A 23 -6.39 11.69 1.65
N HIS A 24 -5.62 12.31 2.54
CA HIS A 24 -5.67 13.74 2.79
C HIS A 24 -5.22 14.55 1.57
N ALA A 25 -4.18 14.10 0.86
CA ALA A 25 -3.75 14.73 -0.39
C ALA A 25 -4.88 14.70 -1.44
N GLY A 26 -5.56 13.56 -1.60
CA GLY A 26 -6.72 13.46 -2.50
C GLY A 26 -7.85 14.43 -2.12
N MET A 27 -8.12 14.60 -0.82
CA MET A 27 -9.11 15.59 -0.35
C MET A 27 -8.70 17.03 -0.66
N LEU A 28 -7.43 17.38 -0.49
CA LEU A 28 -6.90 18.71 -0.81
C LEU A 28 -7.00 19.03 -2.31
N GLU A 29 -6.94 18.01 -3.17
CA GLU A 29 -7.17 18.11 -4.61
C GLU A 29 -8.65 18.12 -5.00
N GLY A 30 -9.57 18.12 -4.04
CA GLY A 30 -11.02 18.11 -4.29
C GLY A 30 -11.55 16.80 -4.86
N LYS A 31 -10.83 15.67 -4.65
CA LYS A 31 -11.28 14.33 -5.03
C LYS A 31 -12.15 13.71 -3.94
N ASN A 32 -12.95 12.73 -4.34
CA ASN A 32 -13.68 11.87 -3.41
C ASN A 32 -12.74 10.78 -2.91
N VAL A 33 -12.72 10.53 -1.61
CA VAL A 33 -11.75 9.63 -0.99
C VAL A 33 -12.44 8.68 -0.02
N ALA A 34 -12.05 7.41 -0.04
CA ALA A 34 -12.36 6.45 1.01
C ALA A 34 -11.06 5.89 1.60
N TRP A 35 -11.00 5.77 2.93
CA TRP A 35 -9.86 5.20 3.64
C TRP A 35 -10.36 4.14 4.62
N MET A 36 -9.92 2.90 4.45
CA MET A 36 -10.33 1.76 5.27
C MET A 36 -9.10 1.06 5.87
N PRO A 37 -8.85 1.20 7.18
CA PRO A 37 -7.78 0.47 7.85
C PRO A 37 -8.19 -0.96 8.18
N SER A 38 -7.24 -1.88 8.17
CA SER A 38 -7.38 -3.26 8.62
C SER A 38 -6.13 -3.67 9.38
N TYR A 39 -6.27 -3.92 10.68
CA TYR A 39 -5.16 -4.32 11.54
C TYR A 39 -5.64 -5.34 12.56
N GLY A 40 -4.74 -6.27 12.90
CA GLY A 40 -4.99 -7.25 13.94
C GLY A 40 -5.00 -6.63 15.35
N PRO A 41 -5.54 -7.33 16.35
CA PRO A 41 -5.50 -6.90 17.75
C PRO A 41 -4.07 -6.93 18.33
N GLU A 42 -3.07 -7.45 17.61
CA GLU A 42 -1.69 -7.45 18.07
C GLU A 42 -1.11 -6.02 18.06
N MET A 43 -0.93 -5.47 19.26
CA MET A 43 -0.41 -4.10 19.47
C MET A 43 1.01 -3.86 18.91
N ARG A 44 1.77 -4.91 18.55
CA ARG A 44 3.11 -4.81 17.95
C ARG A 44 3.41 -6.03 17.07
N GLY A 45 4.02 -5.81 15.90
CA GLY A 45 4.45 -6.88 14.99
C GLY A 45 3.33 -7.60 14.24
N GLY A 46 2.06 -7.33 14.56
CA GLY A 46 0.91 -7.81 13.79
C GLY A 46 0.86 -7.22 12.39
N THR A 47 0.09 -7.86 11.52
CA THR A 47 -0.14 -7.36 10.17
C THR A 47 -1.03 -6.12 10.21
N ALA A 48 -0.65 -5.09 9.48
CA ALA A 48 -1.43 -3.89 9.26
C ALA A 48 -1.52 -3.63 7.76
N ASN A 49 -2.73 -3.38 7.27
CA ASN A 49 -2.96 -2.88 5.93
C ASN A 49 -4.01 -1.77 5.95
N CYS A 50 -4.05 -0.98 4.90
CA CYS A 50 -5.16 -0.07 4.67
C CYS A 50 -5.40 0.07 3.18
N THR A 51 -6.66 0.28 2.84
CA THR A 51 -7.12 0.60 1.50
C THR A 51 -7.36 2.10 1.41
N VAL A 52 -6.88 2.71 0.34
CA VAL A 52 -7.17 4.10 -0.03
C VAL A 52 -7.78 4.08 -1.42
N ILE A 53 -8.93 4.73 -1.58
CA ILE A 53 -9.56 4.94 -2.87
C ILE A 53 -9.60 6.45 -3.12
N ILE A 54 -9.11 6.89 -4.28
CA ILE A 54 -9.21 8.27 -4.75
C ILE A 54 -10.01 8.26 -6.05
N SER A 55 -11.05 9.07 -6.14
CA SER A 55 -11.93 9.10 -7.30
C SER A 55 -12.32 10.52 -7.69
N SER A 56 -12.49 10.75 -9.00
CA SER A 56 -13.14 11.96 -9.52
C SER A 56 -14.65 11.99 -9.28
N GLU A 57 -15.25 10.85 -8.95
CA GLU A 57 -16.68 10.67 -8.68
C GLU A 57 -16.90 10.08 -7.29
N GLU A 58 -18.14 10.03 -6.82
CA GLU A 58 -18.46 9.47 -5.50
C GLU A 58 -17.97 8.01 -5.35
N VAL A 59 -17.41 7.69 -4.18
CA VAL A 59 -16.91 6.34 -3.91
C VAL A 59 -18.05 5.47 -3.40
N ALA A 60 -18.48 4.51 -4.23
CA ALA A 60 -19.61 3.63 -3.91
C ALA A 60 -19.30 2.57 -2.82
N SER A 61 -18.05 2.10 -2.74
CA SER A 61 -17.62 1.07 -1.80
C SER A 61 -16.15 1.26 -1.40
N PRO A 62 -15.80 1.07 -0.12
CA PRO A 62 -14.41 1.09 0.36
C PRO A 62 -13.68 -0.27 0.19
N VAL A 63 -14.37 -1.30 -0.29
CA VAL A 63 -13.80 -2.65 -0.44
C VAL A 63 -13.20 -2.81 -1.83
N VAL A 64 -11.88 -3.07 -1.88
CA VAL A 64 -11.12 -3.24 -3.12
C VAL A 64 -10.66 -4.71 -3.23
N PRO A 65 -11.29 -5.53 -4.10
CA PRO A 65 -10.89 -6.91 -4.29
C PRO A 65 -9.61 -7.04 -5.12
N ASN A 66 -9.42 -6.17 -6.12
CA ASN A 66 -8.25 -6.16 -6.98
C ASN A 66 -7.72 -4.73 -7.09
N PRO A 67 -6.69 -4.32 -6.32
CA PRO A 67 -6.17 -2.96 -6.40
C PRO A 67 -5.36 -2.73 -7.68
N ILE A 68 -5.36 -1.49 -8.16
CA ILE A 68 -4.45 -1.04 -9.22
C ILE A 68 -3.03 -0.85 -8.65
N THR A 69 -2.90 -0.43 -7.39
CA THR A 69 -1.60 -0.19 -6.74
C THR A 69 -1.45 -0.96 -5.42
N LEU A 70 -0.29 -1.61 -5.25
CA LEU A 70 0.14 -2.21 -4.00
C LEU A 70 1.42 -1.54 -3.49
N ILE A 71 1.42 -1.09 -2.23
CA ILE A 71 2.61 -0.69 -1.48
C ILE A 71 2.89 -1.76 -0.42
N ALA A 72 3.90 -2.60 -0.66
CA ALA A 72 4.29 -3.70 0.20
C ALA A 72 5.56 -3.36 1.00
N MET A 73 5.44 -3.27 2.33
CA MET A 73 6.54 -2.90 3.23
C MET A 73 7.26 -4.09 3.87
N ASN A 74 6.74 -5.31 3.67
CA ASN A 74 7.35 -6.56 4.14
C ASN A 74 7.00 -7.74 3.22
N GLN A 75 7.70 -8.85 3.40
CA GLN A 75 7.56 -10.06 2.57
C GLN A 75 6.14 -10.65 2.64
N ALA A 76 5.58 -10.82 3.84
CA ALA A 76 4.27 -11.41 4.05
C ALA A 76 3.13 -10.62 3.37
N SER A 77 3.26 -9.29 3.30
CA SER A 77 2.31 -8.42 2.62
C SER A 77 2.41 -8.54 1.12
N LEU A 78 3.63 -8.61 0.58
CA LEU A 78 3.83 -8.88 -0.85
C LEU A 78 3.19 -10.24 -1.22
N ASP A 79 3.50 -11.29 -0.47
CA ASP A 79 2.95 -12.64 -0.72
C ASP A 79 1.42 -12.67 -0.67
N LYS A 80 0.82 -11.91 0.24
CA LYS A 80 -0.63 -11.86 0.42
C LYS A 80 -1.35 -11.07 -0.68
N PHE A 81 -0.80 -9.93 -1.10
CA PHE A 81 -1.53 -8.96 -1.92
C PHE A 81 -1.08 -8.93 -3.38
N GLU A 82 0.14 -9.35 -3.73
CA GLU A 82 0.61 -9.42 -5.13
C GLU A 82 -0.33 -10.19 -6.07
N PRO A 83 -0.94 -11.34 -5.67
CA PRO A 83 -1.87 -12.05 -6.55
C PRO A 83 -3.17 -11.29 -6.84
N LEU A 84 -3.51 -10.30 -6.01
CA LEU A 84 -4.75 -9.53 -6.13
C LEU A 84 -4.60 -8.31 -7.03
N VAL A 85 -3.36 -7.84 -7.28
CA VAL A 85 -3.13 -6.63 -8.07
C VAL A 85 -3.66 -6.83 -9.50
N GLU A 86 -4.37 -5.83 -10.02
CA GLU A 86 -4.89 -5.88 -11.39
C GLU A 86 -3.76 -5.99 -12.42
N ARG A 87 -4.08 -6.57 -13.58
CA ARG A 87 -3.14 -6.63 -14.70
C ARG A 87 -2.78 -5.21 -15.14
N GLY A 88 -1.48 -4.93 -15.31
CA GLY A 88 -0.97 -3.59 -15.60
C GLY A 88 -0.91 -2.68 -14.39
N GLY A 89 -1.20 -3.19 -13.18
CA GLY A 89 -1.06 -2.46 -11.94
C GLY A 89 0.38 -2.29 -11.50
N ILE A 90 0.56 -1.52 -10.42
CA ILE A 90 1.87 -1.13 -9.89
C ILE A 90 2.11 -1.78 -8.54
N VAL A 91 3.29 -2.37 -8.35
CA VAL A 91 3.78 -2.87 -7.06
C VAL A 91 4.99 -2.06 -6.63
N ILE A 92 4.83 -1.27 -5.57
CA ILE A 92 5.90 -0.59 -4.87
C ILE A 92 6.32 -1.46 -3.69
N LEU A 93 7.56 -1.97 -3.69
CA LEU A 93 8.03 -2.89 -2.67
C LEU A 93 9.26 -2.34 -1.93
N ASN A 94 9.27 -2.52 -0.61
CA ASN A 94 10.41 -2.18 0.23
C ASN A 94 11.54 -3.22 0.07
N LYS A 95 12.53 -2.92 -0.74
CA LYS A 95 13.60 -3.87 -1.09
C LYS A 95 14.50 -4.23 0.09
N SER A 96 14.62 -3.36 1.08
CA SER A 96 15.45 -3.61 2.26
C SER A 96 14.92 -4.76 3.13
N LEU A 97 13.60 -5.03 3.08
CA LEU A 97 12.95 -6.06 3.92
C LEU A 97 12.32 -7.20 3.11
N ILE A 98 12.33 -7.11 1.78
CA ILE A 98 11.71 -8.08 0.87
C ILE A 98 12.82 -8.72 0.03
N SER A 99 13.06 -10.01 0.25
CA SER A 99 14.18 -10.72 -0.35
C SER A 99 13.89 -11.15 -1.79
N ARG A 100 12.69 -11.64 -2.08
CA ARG A 100 12.29 -12.03 -3.44
C ARG A 100 11.83 -10.83 -4.26
N ASP A 101 11.75 -11.05 -5.57
CA ASP A 101 11.10 -10.12 -6.49
C ASP A 101 9.65 -10.52 -6.76
N VAL A 102 8.91 -9.64 -7.44
CA VAL A 102 7.56 -9.90 -7.95
C VAL A 102 7.64 -10.99 -9.03
N ASN A 103 6.75 -11.99 -8.96
CA ASN A 103 6.75 -13.17 -9.83
C ASN A 103 5.75 -13.05 -10.99
N ARG A 104 5.35 -11.82 -11.30
CA ARG A 104 4.39 -11.46 -12.35
C ARG A 104 5.06 -10.54 -13.36
N ASP A 105 4.89 -10.86 -14.64
CA ASP A 105 5.43 -10.12 -15.78
C ASP A 105 4.46 -9.04 -16.31
N ASP A 106 3.22 -9.05 -15.81
CA ASP A 106 2.15 -8.15 -16.21
C ASP A 106 2.01 -6.93 -15.28
N LEU A 107 2.94 -6.74 -14.34
CA LEU A 107 2.94 -5.66 -13.35
C LEU A 107 4.13 -4.71 -13.56
N GLU A 108 3.91 -3.43 -13.28
CA GLU A 108 4.98 -2.47 -13.09
C GLU A 108 5.54 -2.62 -11.68
N VAL A 109 6.87 -2.71 -11.54
CA VAL A 109 7.52 -2.97 -10.25
C VAL A 109 8.50 -1.87 -9.90
N VAL A 110 8.24 -1.20 -8.78
CA VAL A 110 9.11 -0.16 -8.22
C VAL A 110 9.73 -0.68 -6.92
N LYS A 111 11.05 -0.84 -6.91
CA LYS A 111 11.81 -1.32 -5.75
C LYS A 111 12.41 -0.13 -5.01
N VAL A 112 12.03 0.06 -3.75
CA VAL A 112 12.50 1.16 -2.91
C VAL A 112 13.24 0.59 -1.70
N PRO A 113 14.53 0.85 -1.49
CA PRO A 113 15.24 0.42 -0.28
C PRO A 113 14.90 1.34 0.90
N ALA A 114 13.63 1.33 1.33
CA ALA A 114 13.07 2.37 2.20
C ALA A 114 13.73 2.39 3.59
N ASN A 115 14.09 1.24 4.15
CA ASN A 115 14.80 1.19 5.43
C ASN A 115 16.26 1.64 5.30
N ASP A 116 16.92 1.30 4.20
CA ASP A 116 18.32 1.71 4.01
C ASP A 116 18.40 3.24 3.87
N ILE A 117 17.48 3.84 3.10
CA ILE A 117 17.35 5.30 2.98
C ILE A 117 17.08 5.95 4.35
N ALA A 118 16.18 5.38 5.16
CA ALA A 118 15.90 5.90 6.50
C ALA A 118 17.14 5.85 7.41
N ASN A 119 17.84 4.71 7.42
CA ASN A 119 19.05 4.50 8.19
C ASN A 119 20.17 5.48 7.79
N GLU A 120 20.35 5.73 6.49
CA GLU A 120 21.32 6.70 5.97
C GLU A 120 21.00 8.14 6.43
N LEU A 121 19.73 8.46 6.62
CA LEU A 121 19.25 9.74 7.15
C LEU A 121 19.26 9.80 8.69
N GLY A 122 19.74 8.74 9.36
CA GLY A 122 19.86 8.68 10.81
C GLY A 122 18.57 8.37 11.56
N ASN A 123 17.58 7.73 10.91
CA ASN A 123 16.33 7.27 11.53
C ASN A 123 16.07 5.79 11.32
#